data_AF-A0A3D3JK78-F1
#
_entry.id   AF-A0A3D3JK78-F1
#
_cell.length_a   1.000
_cell.length_b   1.000
_cell.length_c   1.000
_cell.angle_alpha   90.00
_cell.angle_beta   90.00
_cell.angle_gamma   90.00
#
_symmetry.space_group_name_H-M   'P 1'
#
loop_
_entity.id
_entity.type
_entity.pdbx_description
1 polymer ?
#
loop_
_entity_poly.entity_id
_entity_poly.type
_entity_poly.pdbx_seq_one_letter_code
_entity_poly.pdbx_strand_id
1 'polypeptide(L)'
;MCYTVSIFSSTHVVETDIGAVFDDASEYMPYVHVSGFVHPRLPFVTNERPDALEVVEWGLIPRWTKSAEAAGELRDMTLNA
;
A
#
# COMPACT_ATOMS: atom_id res chain seq x y z
N MET A 1 -1.78 -1.92 -17.64
CA MET A 1 -1.01 -2.28 -16.43
C MET A 1 -0.56 -1.00 -15.76
N CYS A 2 -0.71 -0.89 -14.44
CA CYS A 2 -0.41 0.32 -13.67
C CYS A 2 0.78 0.04 -12.74
N TYR A 3 1.85 0.85 -12.84
CA TYR A 3 3.07 0.63 -12.05
C TYR A 3 3.56 1.88 -11.33
N THR A 4 2.79 2.97 -11.40
CA THR A 4 3.09 4.21 -10.71
C THR A 4 1.83 4.75 -10.06
N VAL A 5 1.98 5.42 -8.92
CA VAL A 5 0.87 6.07 -8.20
C VAL A 5 1.27 7.48 -7.78
N SER A 6 0.26 8.34 -7.64
CA SER A 6 0.36 9.68 -7.08
C SER A 6 -0.68 9.78 -5.97
N ILE A 7 -0.22 9.94 -4.73
CA ILE A 7 -1.02 10.14 -3.53
C ILE A 7 -0.33 11.16 -2.64
N PHE A 8 -0.62 12.43 -2.86
CA PHE A 8 0.06 13.54 -2.18
C PHE A 8 -0.84 14.26 -1.16
N SER A 9 -2.07 13.79 -0.99
CA SER A 9 -3.03 14.33 -0.02
C SER A 9 -2.54 14.15 1.41
N SER A 10 -2.85 15.10 2.29
CA SER A 10 -2.61 14.95 3.73
C SER A 10 -3.56 13.91 4.34
N THR A 11 -3.20 13.37 5.50
CA THR A 11 -3.97 12.31 6.19
C THR A 11 -5.44 12.69 6.36
N HIS A 12 -5.73 13.87 6.91
CA HIS A 12 -7.11 14.34 7.11
C HIS A 12 -7.94 14.34 5.81
N VAL A 13 -7.35 14.70 4.67
CA VAL A 13 -8.06 14.71 3.38
C VAL A 13 -8.40 13.28 2.97
N VAL A 14 -7.42 12.36 3.05
CA VAL A 14 -7.63 10.94 2.75
C VAL A 14 -8.72 10.35 3.65
N GLU A 15 -8.69 10.63 4.96
CA GLU A 15 -9.68 10.11 5.90
C GLU A 15 -11.10 10.59 5.59
N THR A 16 -11.22 11.87 5.21
CA THR A 16 -12.51 12.49 4.85
C THR A 16 -13.06 11.90 3.55
N ASP A 17 -12.22 11.76 2.53
CA ASP A 17 -12.63 11.29 1.20
C ASP A 17 -13.00 9.80 1.20
N ILE A 18 -12.28 8.99 1.99
CA ILE A 18 -12.49 7.54 2.08
C ILE A 18 -13.55 7.17 3.14
N GLY A 19 -13.71 7.99 4.19
CA GLY A 19 -14.60 7.70 5.31
C GLY A 19 -14.03 6.66 6.28
N ALA A 20 -12.69 6.60 6.39
CA ALA A 20 -11.95 5.69 7.28
C ALA A 20 -10.77 6.44 7.92
N VAL A 21 -10.29 5.98 9.07
CA VAL A 21 -9.24 6.66 9.86
C VAL A 21 -7.93 5.89 9.81
N PHE A 22 -6.77 6.55 9.74
CA PHE A 22 -5.49 5.84 9.81
C PHE A 22 -5.29 5.15 11.17
N ASP A 23 -4.89 3.88 11.14
CA ASP A 23 -4.46 3.16 12.36
C ASP A 23 -3.25 3.84 13.00
N ASP A 24 -2.27 4.20 12.15
CA ASP A 24 -1.11 4.99 12.51
C ASP A 24 -0.79 5.97 11.39
N ALA A 25 -1.21 7.22 11.58
CA ALA A 25 -0.98 8.30 10.63
C ALA A 25 0.52 8.61 10.42
N SER A 26 1.42 8.19 11.34
CA SER A 26 2.86 8.43 11.21
C SER A 26 3.54 7.51 10.19
N GLU A 27 2.89 6.38 9.83
CA GLU A 27 3.40 5.47 8.81
C GLU A 27 3.12 5.95 7.38
N TYR A 28 2.17 6.86 7.21
CA TYR A 28 1.79 7.39 5.90
C TYR A 28 2.74 8.50 5.45
N MET A 29 3.26 8.36 4.23
CA MET A 29 4.04 9.39 3.56
C MET A 29 3.39 9.74 2.21
N PRO A 30 3.14 11.02 1.93
CA PRO A 30 2.62 11.44 0.64
C PRO A 30 3.67 11.28 -0.48
N TYR A 31 3.23 10.75 -1.62
CA TYR A 31 4.01 10.61 -2.85
C TYR A 31 3.39 11.44 -3.98
N VAL A 32 4.13 12.42 -4.51
CA VAL A 32 3.72 13.11 -5.75
C VAL A 32 3.79 12.15 -6.95
N HIS A 33 4.80 11.29 -6.97
CA HIS A 33 4.95 10.23 -7.97
C HIS A 33 5.88 9.15 -7.41
N VAL A 34 5.46 7.89 -7.43
CA VAL A 34 6.28 6.76 -6.99
C VAL A 34 6.03 5.52 -7.82
N SER A 35 7.09 4.75 -8.05
CA SER A 35 7.07 3.47 -8.77
C SER A 35 6.69 2.33 -7.82
N GLY A 36 5.89 1.37 -8.29
CA GLY A 36 5.56 0.16 -7.52
C GLY A 36 6.78 -0.74 -7.26
N PHE A 37 7.81 -0.67 -8.09
CA PHE A 37 9.03 -1.48 -7.95
C PHE A 37 9.95 -1.03 -6.79
N VAL A 38 9.65 0.08 -6.13
CA VAL A 38 10.30 0.43 -4.85
C VAL A 38 9.47 -0.02 -3.63
N HIS A 39 8.35 -0.72 -3.87
CA HIS A 39 7.39 -1.20 -2.87
C HIS A 39 7.00 -0.14 -1.85
N PRO A 40 6.45 1.01 -2.31
CA PRO A 40 6.05 2.07 -1.39
C PRO A 40 5.00 1.56 -0.41
N ARG A 41 5.01 2.14 0.78
CA ARG A 41 3.97 1.94 1.78
C ARG A 41 2.78 2.83 1.46
N LEU A 42 1.62 2.26 1.19
CA LEU A 42 0.40 2.95 0.77
C LEU A 42 -0.77 2.63 1.72
N PRO A 43 -1.76 3.52 1.86
CA PRO A 43 -2.95 3.25 2.65
C PRO A 43 -3.92 2.32 1.90
N PHE A 44 -4.44 1.32 2.61
CA PHE A 44 -5.46 0.37 2.14
C PHE A 44 -6.60 0.26 3.16
N VAL A 45 -7.82 0.08 2.65
CA VAL A 45 -8.97 -0.35 3.45
C VAL A 45 -9.16 -1.85 3.25
N THR A 46 -9.38 -2.59 4.33
CA THR A 46 -9.64 -4.03 4.30
C THR A 46 -11.11 -4.32 4.63
N ASN A 47 -11.60 -5.51 4.25
CA ASN A 47 -12.98 -5.89 4.58
C ASN A 47 -13.12 -6.21 6.08
N GLU A 48 -12.05 -6.64 6.72
CA GLU A 48 -11.97 -6.93 8.14
C GLU A 48 -12.13 -5.65 8.99
N ARG A 49 -11.59 -4.52 8.50
CA ARG A 49 -11.67 -3.20 9.15
C ARG A 49 -12.00 -2.10 8.14
N PRO A 50 -13.27 -1.99 7.71
CA PRO A 50 -13.68 -1.05 6.67
C PRO A 50 -13.62 0.42 7.10
N ASP A 51 -13.51 0.68 8.40
CA ASP A 51 -13.40 2.00 9.04
C ASP A 51 -11.93 2.41 9.31
N ALA A 52 -10.96 1.57 8.96
CA ALA A 52 -9.54 1.82 9.18
C ALA A 52 -8.73 1.86 7.87
N LEU A 53 -7.73 2.73 7.83
CA LEU A 53 -6.69 2.80 6.80
C LEU A 53 -5.42 2.18 7.35
N GLU A 54 -5.03 1.04 6.79
CA GLU A 54 -3.79 0.34 7.09
C GLU A 54 -2.70 0.70 6.08
N VAL A 55 -1.49 1.01 6.55
CA VAL A 55 -0.38 1.36 5.67
C VAL A 55 0.46 0.10 5.36
N VAL A 56 0.36 -0.43 4.14
CA VAL A 56 1.03 -1.68 3.73
C VAL A 56 1.91 -1.49 2.48
N GLU A 57 2.87 -2.40 2.27
CA GLU A 57 3.74 -2.36 1.09
C GLU A 57 3.01 -2.78 -0.19
N TRP A 58 3.22 -2.05 -1.29
CA TRP A 58 2.71 -2.43 -2.60
C TRP A 58 3.56 -3.55 -3.23
N GLY A 59 2.99 -4.74 -3.31
CA GLY A 59 3.62 -5.93 -3.90
C GLY A 59 3.26 -7.16 -3.08
N LEU A 60 2.27 -7.94 -3.52
CA LEU A 60 1.73 -9.04 -2.74
C LEU A 60 2.76 -10.19 -2.65
N ILE A 61 3.13 -10.56 -1.42
CA ILE A 61 3.88 -11.79 -1.17
C ILE A 61 2.87 -12.88 -0.77
N PRO A 62 2.69 -13.95 -1.58
CA PRO A 62 1.80 -15.04 -1.21
C PRO A 62 2.22 -15.72 0.11
N ARG A 63 1.23 -16.07 0.94
CA ARG A 63 1.45 -16.71 2.25
C ARG A 63 2.30 -18.00 2.20
N TRP A 64 2.31 -18.69 1.07
CA TRP A 64 3.03 -19.95 0.90
C TRP A 64 4.52 -19.77 0.53
N THR A 65 4.98 -18.55 0.29
CA THR A 65 6.38 -18.22 -0.01
C THR A 65 7.32 -18.72 1.08
N LYS A 66 8.45 -19.33 0.70
CA LYS A 66 9.35 -20.06 1.64
C LYS A 66 10.72 -19.41 1.86
N SER A 67 11.14 -18.48 1.00
CA SER A 67 12.44 -17.83 1.09
C SER A 67 12.32 -16.33 0.84
N ALA A 68 13.28 -15.57 1.38
CA ALA A 68 13.36 -14.13 1.14
C ALA A 68 13.67 -13.81 -0.34
N GLU A 69 14.47 -14.65 -1.00
CA GLU A 69 14.74 -14.55 -2.44
C GLU A 69 13.45 -14.67 -3.26
N ALA A 70 12.66 -15.73 -3.02
CA ALA A 70 11.37 -15.90 -3.69
C ALA A 70 10.38 -14.77 -3.34
N ALA A 71 10.42 -14.26 -2.10
CA ALA A 71 9.60 -13.12 -1.71
C ALA A 71 9.95 -11.85 -2.50
N GLY A 72 11.25 -11.61 -2.74
CA GLY A 72 11.74 -10.51 -3.56
C GLY A 72 11.30 -10.60 -5.01
N GLU A 73 11.39 -11.79 -5.63
CA GLU A 73 10.91 -12.00 -7.00
C GLU A 73 9.39 -11.87 -7.11
N LEU A 74 8.66 -12.50 -6.18
CA LEU A 74 7.20 -12.53 -6.24
C LEU A 74 6.59 -11.14 -6.09
N ARG A 75 7.09 -10.29 -5.17
CA ARG A 75 6.56 -8.94 -4.98
C ARG A 75 6.72 -8.04 -6.21
N ASP A 76 7.76 -8.25 -7.02
CA ASP A 76 7.95 -7.53 -8.30
C ASP A 76 6.93 -7.97 -9.36
N MET A 77 6.52 -9.24 -9.31
CA MET A 77 5.58 -9.84 -10.26
C MET A 77 4.10 -9.65 -9.88
N THR A 78 3.80 -9.19 -8.67
CA THR A 78 2.44 -9.09 -8.11
C THR A 78 2.00 -7.66 -7.80
N LEU A 79 2.59 -6.66 -8.49
CA LEU A 79 2.13 -5.27 -8.41
C LEU A 79 0.73 -5.06 -9.03
N ASN A 80 0.30 -5.96 -9.91
CA ASN A 80 -1.01 -5.97 -10.55
C ASN A 80 -1.54 -7.41 -10.55
N ALA A 81 -2.86 -7.59 -10.55
CA ALA A 81 -3.54 -8.88 -10.67
C ALA A 81 -4.81 -8.74 -11.50
#